data_AF-A0A6M2DX34-F1
#
_entry.id   AF-A0A6M2DX34-F1
#
_cell.length_a   1.000
_cell.length_b   1.000
_cell.length_c   1.000
_cell.angle_alpha   90.00
_cell.angle_beta   90.00
_cell.angle_gamma   90.00
#
_symmetry.space_group_name_H-M   'P 1'
#
loop_
_entity.id
_entity.type
_entity.pdbx_description
1 polymer ?
#
loop_
_entity_poly.entity_id
_entity_poly.type
_entity_poly.pdbx_seq_one_letter_code
_entity_poly.pdbx_strand_id
1 'polypeptide(L)' 'MFRHTLMLTIKRVFSAANQSLARKLGVVFIDPVVSKFFFKTLQETIKYREENNVKRNDFLQLLMQLKSKGYLDDHEEGEV' A
#
# COMPACT_ATOMS: atom_id res chain seq x y z
N MET A 1 -23.94 10.50 15.08
CA MET A 1 -22.64 11.16 15.26
C MET A 1 -21.73 10.50 16.33
N PHE A 2 -22.23 10.04 17.48
CA PHE A 2 -21.39 9.52 18.58
C PHE A 2 -21.05 8.01 18.60
N ARG A 3 -21.65 7.17 17.74
CA ARG A 3 -21.50 5.70 17.85
C ARG A 3 -20.19 5.15 17.24
N HIS A 4 -19.59 5.84 16.27
CA HIS A 4 -18.41 5.35 15.54
C HIS A 4 -17.07 5.72 16.20
N THR A 5 -16.99 6.88 16.86
CA THR A 5 -15.75 7.40 17.45
C THR A 5 -15.29 6.58 18.66
N LEU A 6 -16.22 6.11 19.48
CA LEU A 6 -15.91 5.35 20.70
C LEU A 6 -15.25 4.00 20.40
N MET A 7 -15.78 3.26 19.42
CA MET A 7 -15.22 1.96 19.01
C MET A 7 -13.80 2.10 18.46
N LEU A 8 -13.53 3.17 17.70
CA LEU A 8 -12.19 3.46 17.17
C LEU A 8 -11.21 3.81 18.29
N THR A 9 -11.63 4.57 19.30
CA THR A 9 -10.80 4.89 20.47
C THR A 9 -10.47 3.64 21.28
N ILE A 10 -11.45 2.77 21.53
CA ILE A 10 -11.23 1.48 22.22
C ILE A 10 -10.25 0.61 21.43
N LYS A 11 -10.42 0.52 20.10
CA LYS A 11 -9.51 -0.23 19.21
C LYS A 11 -8.08 0.33 19.27
N ARG A 12 -7.90 1.65 19.28
CA ARG A 12 -6.57 2.31 19.41
C ARG A 12 -5.91 2.01 20.75
N VAL A 13 -6.64 2.14 21.85
CA VAL A 13 -6.10 1.89 23.20
C VAL A 13 -5.76 0.40 23.37
N PHE A 14 -6.61 -0.51 22.90
CA PHE A 14 -6.34 -1.94 22.90
C PHE A 14 -5.10 -2.30 22.06
N SER A 15 -4.97 -1.74 20.85
CA SER A 15 -3.80 -1.96 20.00
C SER A 15 -2.50 -1.39 20.57
N ALA A 16 -2.55 -0.29 21.31
CA ALA A 16 -1.39 0.28 22.00
C ALA A 16 -0.99 -0.54 23.23
N ALA A 17 -1.97 -1.00 24.02
CA ALA A 17 -1.72 -1.78 25.23
C ALA A 17 -1.20 -3.20 24.92
N ASN A 18 -1.66 -3.82 23.83
CA ASN A 18 -1.33 -5.19 23.47
C ASN A 18 -0.92 -5.31 22.00
N GLN A 19 0.23 -4.71 21.67
CA GLN A 19 0.72 -4.61 20.29
C GLN A 19 0.99 -5.97 19.62
N SER A 20 1.37 -7.00 20.38
CA SER A 20 1.61 -8.36 19.87
C SER A 20 0.30 -9.06 19.46
N LEU A 21 -0.74 -8.95 20.28
CA LEU A 21 -2.07 -9.50 20.00
C LEU A 21 -2.77 -8.73 18.86
N ALA A 22 -2.65 -7.40 18.84
CA ALA A 22 -3.21 -6.59 17.76
C ALA A 22 -2.58 -6.91 16.39
N ARG A 23 -1.27 -7.18 16.36
CA ARG A 23 -0.59 -7.67 15.14
C ARG A 23 -1.08 -9.05 14.73
N LYS A 24 -1.19 -10.00 15.67
CA LYS A 24 -1.70 -11.36 15.39
C LYS A 24 -3.16 -11.37 14.91
N LEU A 25 -3.99 -10.48 15.44
CA LEU A 25 -5.40 -10.34 15.06
C LEU A 25 -5.62 -9.54 13.77
N GLY A 26 -4.54 -9.11 13.09
CA GLY A 26 -4.64 -8.40 11.82
C GLY A 26 -5.39 -7.07 11.94
N VAL A 27 -5.18 -6.34 13.05
CA VAL A 27 -5.86 -5.07 13.26
C VAL A 27 -5.39 -4.03 12.24
N VAL A 28 -6.22 -3.77 11.23
CA VAL A 28 -5.99 -2.74 10.21
C VAL A 28 -6.72 -1.45 10.60
N PHE A 29 -6.02 -0.32 10.47
CA PHE A 29 -6.54 1.02 10.74
C PHE A 29 -7.10 1.72 9.50
N ILE A 30 -6.68 1.31 8.32
CA ILE A 30 -7.16 1.83 7.04
C ILE A 30 -8.57 1.28 6.79
N ASP A 31 -9.46 2.15 6.32
CA ASP A 31 -10.81 1.76 5.95
C ASP A 31 -10.79 0.71 4.82
N PRO A 32 -11.52 -0.42 4.95
CA PRO A 32 -11.51 -1.47 3.94
C PRO A 32 -11.95 -1.02 2.54
N VAL A 33 -12.89 -0.06 2.45
CA VAL A 33 -13.37 0.48 1.17
C VAL A 33 -12.26 1.29 0.51
N VAL A 34 -11.59 2.13 1.29
CA VAL A 34 -10.45 2.93 0.81
C VAL A 34 -9.31 2.02 0.36
N SER A 35 -8.93 1.04 1.18
CA SER A 35 -7.91 0.05 0.85
C SER A 35 -8.22 -0.67 -0.45
N LYS A 36 -9.45 -1.20 -0.59
CA LYS A 36 -9.89 -1.90 -1.81
C LYS A 36 -9.82 -1.01 -3.05
N PHE A 37 -10.25 0.25 -2.93
CA PHE A 37 -10.16 1.21 -4.03
C PHE A 37 -8.70 1.43 -4.45
N PHE A 38 -7.81 1.75 -3.51
CA PHE A 38 -6.40 2.00 -3.82
C PHE A 38 -5.72 0.79 -4.46
N PHE A 39 -5.92 -0.42 -3.91
CA PHE A 39 -5.33 -1.64 -4.47
C PHE A 39 -5.86 -1.94 -5.87
N LYS A 40 -7.17 -1.76 -6.10
CA LYS A 40 -7.76 -1.94 -7.44
C LYS A 40 -7.14 -0.98 -8.45
N THR A 41 -7.09 0.31 -8.13
CA THR A 41 -6.53 1.33 -9.02
C THR A 41 -5.05 1.09 -9.33
N LEU A 42 -4.26 0.71 -8.32
CA LEU A 42 -2.85 0.36 -8.53
C LEU A 42 -2.69 -0.88 -9.40
N GLN A 43 -3.48 -1.94 -9.16
CA GLN A 43 -3.46 -3.16 -9.99
C GLN A 43 -3.80 -2.86 -11.45
N GLU A 44 -4.85 -2.07 -11.69
CA GLU A 44 -5.24 -1.64 -13.04
C GLU A 44 -4.13 -0.81 -13.71
N THR A 45 -3.50 0.09 -12.95
CA THR A 45 -2.38 0.91 -13.45
C THR A 45 -1.16 0.06 -13.81
N ILE A 46 -0.78 -0.89 -12.94
CA ILE A 46 0.34 -1.81 -13.19
C ILE A 46 0.05 -2.64 -14.44
N LYS A 47 -1.14 -3.25 -14.50
CA LYS A 47 -1.55 -4.09 -15.63
C LYS A 47 -1.50 -3.32 -16.94
N TYR A 48 -2.06 -2.10 -16.98
CA TYR A 48 -2.00 -1.24 -18.16
C TYR A 48 -0.55 -0.96 -18.59
N ARG A 49 0.34 -0.64 -17.63
CA ARG A 49 1.75 -0.37 -17.92
C ARG A 49 2.49 -1.60 -18.44
N GLU A 50 2.24 -2.78 -17.85
CA GLU A 50 2.82 -4.06 -18.29
C GLU A 50 2.36 -4.41 -19.71
N GLU A 51 1.06 -4.30 -20.01
CA GLU A 51 0.49 -4.63 -21.34
C GLU A 51 0.93 -3.65 -22.44
N ASN A 52 1.11 -2.37 -22.09
CA ASN A 52 1.46 -1.32 -23.05
C ASN A 52 2.94 -0.93 -23.04
N ASN A 53 3.78 -1.66 -22.28
CA ASN A 53 5.22 -1.37 -22.11
C ASN A 53 5.51 0.08 -21.68
N VAL A 54 4.65 0.65 -20.84
CA VAL A 54 4.80 2.04 -20.37
C VAL A 54 5.70 2.07 -19.14
N LYS A 55 6.86 2.71 -19.28
CA LYS A 55 7.80 2.98 -18.18
C LYS A 55 7.69 4.43 -17.72
N ARG A 56 7.74 4.67 -16.40
CA ARG A 56 7.71 6.02 -15.80
C ARG A 56 8.69 6.12 -14.65
N ASN A 57 9.34 7.26 -14.48
CA ASN A 57 10.31 7.47 -13.40
C ASN A 57 9.58 7.86 -12.10
N ASP A 58 8.73 6.96 -11.60
CA ASP A 58 7.93 7.15 -10.40
C ASP A 58 8.04 5.98 -9.41
N PHE A 59 7.51 6.17 -8.21
CA PHE A 59 7.57 5.16 -7.16
C PHE A 59 6.96 3.81 -7.57
N LEU A 60 5.90 3.81 -8.38
CA LEU A 60 5.27 2.58 -8.85
C LEU A 60 6.24 1.79 -9.73
N GLN A 61 7.04 2.46 -10.56
CA GLN A 61 8.08 1.82 -11.34
C GLN A 61 9.16 1.17 -10.48
N LEU A 62 9.60 1.85 -9.41
CA LEU A 62 10.54 1.27 -8.45
C LEU A 62 9.96 0.00 -7.80
N LEU A 63 8.68 0.04 -7.40
CA LEU A 63 7.99 -1.12 -6.84
C LEU A 63 7.87 -2.28 -7.84
N MET A 64 7.57 -1.99 -9.11
CA MET A 64 7.52 -3.01 -10.16
C MET A 64 8.89 -3.62 -10.43
N GLN A 65 9.97 -2.83 -10.41
CA GLN A 65 11.35 -3.32 -10.52
C GLN A 65 11.70 -4.24 -9.36
N LEU A 66 11.41 -3.83 -8.11
CA LEU A 66 11.62 -4.66 -6.93
C LEU A 66 10.82 -5.97 -7.00
N LYS A 67 9.55 -5.92 -7.43
CA LYS A 67 8.70 -7.12 -7.62
C LYS A 67 9.29 -8.08 -8.64
N SER A 68 9.82 -7.57 -9.76
CA SER A 68 10.27 -8.40 -10.88
C SER A 68 11.72 -8.89 -10.74
N LYS A 69 12.63 -8.06 -10.22
CA LYS A 69 14.08 -8.30 -10.21
C LYS A 69 14.62 -8.58 -8.80
N GLY A 70 13.94 -8.12 -7.75
CA GLY A 70 14.42 -8.22 -6.37
C GLY A 70 15.45 -7.16 -5.96
N TYR A 71 15.90 -6.31 -6.88
CA TYR A 71 16.80 -5.18 -6.66
C TYR A 71 16.42 -4.00 -7.56
N LEU A 72 16.92 -2.81 -7.25
CA LEU A 72 16.76 -1.62 -8.08
C LEU A 72 17.96 -1.52 -9.03
N ASP A 73 17.71 -1.17 -10.30
CA ASP A 73 18.80 -0.78 -11.17
C ASP A 73 19.18 0.66 -10.83
N ASP A 74 20.42 0.88 -10.40
CA ASP A 74 20.96 2.21 -10.09
C ASP A 74 21.32 3.03 -11.36
N HIS A 75 21.02 2.49 -12.55
CA HIS A 75 21.32 3.09 -13.85
C HIS A 75 20.06 3.28 -14.68
N GLU A 76 19.34 4.39 -14.44
CA GLU A 76 18.65 5.07 -15.53
C GLU A 76 19.17 6.50 -15.55
N GLU A 77 20.21 6.69 -16.36
CA GLU A 77 20.70 7.99 -16.78
C GLU A 77 19.49 8.82 -17.21
N GLY A 78 19.25 9.91 -16.49
CA GLY A 78 18.54 11.03 -17.09
C GLY A 78 19.41 11.50 -18.24
N GLU A 79 19.01 11.18 -19.47
CA GLU A 79 19.47 11.92 -20.63
C GLU A 79 19.15 13.40 -20.39
N VAL A 80 20.21 14.20 -20.34
CA VAL A 80 20.20 15.66 -20.32
C VAL A 80 19.96 16.18 -21.73
#